data_AF-A0A4U9VG86-F1
#
_entry.id   AF-A0A4U9VG86-F1
#
_cell.length_a   1.000
_cell.length_b   1.000
_cell.length_c   1.000
_cell.angle_alpha   90.00
_cell.angle_beta   90.00
_cell.angle_gamma   90.00
#
_symmetry.space_group_name_H-M   'P 1'
#
loop_
_entity.id
_entity.type
_entity.pdbx_description
1 polymer ?
#
loop_
_entity_poly.entity_id
_entity_poly.type
_entity_poly.pdbx_seq_one_letter_code
_entity_poly.pdbx_strand_id
1 'polypeptide(L)'
;MKVDVRIIAATHQNLELRVQEGKFREDLFHRLNVIRVHLPPLRERREDIPRLARYFLQVAAKELGVEAKNLHPETETALTRLPWPGNVRSWKTPAAG
;
A
#
# COMPACT_ATOMS: atom_id res chain seq x y z
N MET A 1 -36.57 11.97 -0.70
CA MET A 1 -35.69 10.85 -1.10
C MET A 1 -34.69 10.59 0.03
N LYS A 2 -34.58 9.35 0.52
CA LYS A 2 -33.51 8.95 1.45
C LYS A 2 -32.33 8.45 0.62
N VAL A 3 -31.15 9.01 0.84
CA VAL A 3 -29.90 8.51 0.25
C VAL A 3 -29.13 7.81 1.36
N ASP A 4 -28.71 6.57 1.10
CA ASP A 4 -27.82 5.81 1.95
C ASP A 4 -26.38 5.97 1.42
N VAL A 5 -25.48 6.50 2.24
CA VAL A 5 -24.09 6.83 1.84
C VAL A 5 -23.13 6.22 2.85
N ARG A 6 -22.15 5.47 2.34
CA ARG A 6 -21.00 4.99 3.10
C ARG A 6 -19.76 5.80 2.71
N ILE A 7 -19.12 6.42 3.69
CA ILE A 7 -17.91 7.23 3.49
C ILE A 7 -16.68 6.39 3.85
N ILE A 8 -15.67 6.39 2.97
CA ILE A 8 -14.34 5.82 3.22
C ILE A 8 -13.32 6.92 2.92
N ALA A 9 -12.46 7.24 3.89
CA ALA A 9 -11.40 8.23 3.76
C ALA A 9 -10.03 7.58 4.00
N ALA A 10 -9.01 8.03 3.28
CA ALA A 10 -7.63 7.57 3.44
C ALA A 10 -6.67 8.76 3.34
N THR A 11 -5.68 8.83 4.23
CA THR A 11 -4.66 9.88 4.21
C THR A 11 -3.33 9.36 4.74
N HIS A 12 -2.23 9.91 4.21
CA HIS A 12 -0.87 9.66 4.69
C HIS A 12 -0.47 10.66 5.80
N GLN A 13 -1.25 11.72 6.00
CA GLN A 13 -0.99 12.73 7.01
C GLN A 13 -1.56 12.27 8.36
N ASN A 14 -0.85 12.58 9.44
CA ASN A 14 -1.35 12.38 10.78
C ASN A 14 -2.46 13.40 11.07
N LEU A 15 -3.72 12.94 11.05
CA LEU A 15 -4.87 13.83 11.25
C LEU A 15 -4.95 14.34 12.69
N GLU A 16 -4.53 13.56 13.68
CA GLU A 16 -4.49 14.02 15.08
C GLU A 16 -3.63 15.27 15.20
N LEU A 17 -2.42 15.25 14.63
CA LEU A 17 -1.52 16.40 14.60
C LEU A 17 -2.12 17.58 13.82
N ARG A 18 -2.79 17.32 12.69
CA ARG A 18 -3.40 18.37 11.89
C ARG A 18 -4.57 19.05 12.59
N VAL A 19 -5.32 18.35 13.44
CA VAL A 19 -6.34 18.94 14.31
C VAL A 19 -5.68 19.84 15.35
N GLN A 20 -4.60 19.37 16.01
CA GLN A 20 -3.85 20.18 16.97
C GLN A 20 -3.26 21.45 16.36
N GLU A 21 -2.79 21.40 15.11
CA GLU A 21 -2.28 22.55 14.36
C GLU A 21 -3.39 23.49 13.83
N GLY A 22 -4.67 23.20 14.06
CA GLY A 22 -5.80 23.96 13.52
C GLY A 22 -5.98 23.84 12.00
N LYS A 23 -5.27 22.91 11.36
CA LYS A 23 -5.30 22.65 9.90
C LYS A 23 -6.36 21.62 9.50
N PHE A 24 -7.01 20.98 10.48
CA PHE A 24 -8.09 20.04 10.25
C PHE A 24 -9.20 20.21 11.26
N ARG A 25 -10.44 20.04 10.81
CA ARG A 25 -11.64 20.18 11.64
C ARG A 25 -11.77 19.02 12.62
N GLU A 26 -11.79 19.35 13.90
CA GLU A 26 -11.93 18.38 15.01
C GLU A 26 -13.23 17.57 14.89
N ASP A 27 -14.35 18.24 14.63
CA ASP A 27 -15.66 17.59 14.52
C ASP A 27 -15.75 16.58 13.35
N LEU A 28 -15.08 16.88 12.24
CA LEU A 28 -14.95 15.96 11.11
C LEU A 28 -14.02 14.79 11.46
N PHE A 29 -12.93 15.05 12.17
CA PHE A 29 -12.00 14.01 12.62
C PHE A 29 -12.70 12.97 13.49
N HIS A 30 -13.49 13.40 14.48
CA HIS A 30 -14.25 12.47 15.33
C HIS A 30 -15.28 11.64 14.57
N ARG A 31 -15.88 12.19 13.50
CA ARG A 31 -16.83 11.44 12.64
C ARG A 31 -16.14 10.41 11.74
N LEU A 32 -14.94 10.71 11.26
CA LEU A 32 -14.18 9.80 10.41
C LEU A 32 -13.43 8.74 11.21
N ASN A 33 -12.95 9.08 12.40
CA ASN A 33 -12.09 8.22 13.21
C ASN A 33 -12.86 7.21 14.08
N VAL A 34 -14.02 6.75 13.63
CA VAL A 34 -14.82 5.73 14.33
C VAL A 34 -14.19 4.34 14.15
N ILE A 35 -13.72 4.02 12.94
CA ILE A 35 -12.98 2.80 12.64
C ILE A 35 -11.71 3.20 11.90
N ARG A 36 -10.56 3.10 12.58
CA ARG A 36 -9.26 3.37 11.99
C ARG A 36 -8.60 2.06 11.58
N VAL A 37 -8.31 1.94 10.29
CA VAL A 37 -7.47 0.84 9.77
C VAL A 37 -6.07 1.40 9.56
N HIS A 38 -5.12 0.94 10.38
CA HIS A 38 -3.71 1.23 10.16
C HIS A 38 -3.14 0.27 9.12
N LEU A 39 -2.58 0.83 8.05
CA LEU A 39 -1.88 0.05 7.03
C LEU A 39 -0.38 0.18 7.26
N PRO A 40 0.28 -0.80 7.90
CA PRO A 40 1.71 -0.73 8.11
C PRO A 40 2.45 -0.80 6.77
N PRO A 41 3.57 -0.07 6.64
CA PRO A 41 4.39 -0.07 5.44
C PRO A 41 4.97 -1.45 5.17
N LEU A 42 5.33 -1.73 3.91
CA LEU A 42 5.77 -3.04 3.44
C LEU A 42 7.00 -3.59 4.20
N ARG A 43 7.87 -2.68 4.68
CA ARG A 43 9.04 -3.02 5.50
C ARG A 43 8.70 -3.64 6.87
N GLU A 44 7.49 -3.44 7.37
CA GLU A 44 6.95 -4.01 8.63
C GLU A 44 6.15 -5.30 8.39
N ARG A 45 5.89 -5.66 7.12
CA ARG A 45 5.14 -6.85 6.67
C ARG A 45 5.92 -7.58 5.58
N ARG A 46 7.19 -7.87 5.86
CA ARG A 46 8.15 -8.40 4.87
C ARG A 46 7.78 -9.79 4.38
N GLU A 47 7.05 -10.55 5.19
CA GLU A 47 6.47 -11.84 4.87
C GLU A 47 5.48 -11.79 3.69
N ASP A 48 4.88 -10.62 3.41
CA ASP A 48 3.98 -10.45 2.26
C ASP A 48 4.75 -10.30 0.93
N ILE A 49 6.05 -9.96 0.97
CA ILE A 49 6.86 -9.61 -0.20
C ILE A 49 6.91 -10.75 -1.24
N PRO A 50 7.17 -12.03 -0.89
CA PRO A 50 7.21 -13.10 -1.89
C PRO A 50 5.87 -13.28 -2.60
N ARG A 51 4.76 -13.19 -1.86
CA ARG A 51 3.42 -13.30 -2.44
C ARG A 51 3.11 -12.14 -3.38
N LEU A 52 3.46 -10.91 -3.00
CA LEU A 52 3.30 -9.72 -3.83
C LEU A 52 4.17 -9.81 -5.10
N ALA A 53 5.42 -10.25 -4.98
CA ALA A 53 6.33 -10.39 -6.11
C ALA A 53 5.77 -11.34 -7.17
N ARG A 54 5.30 -12.52 -6.74
CA ARG A 54 4.66 -13.50 -7.64
C ARG A 54 3.41 -12.94 -8.31
N TYR A 55 2.56 -12.24 -7.56
CA TYR A 55 1.36 -11.59 -8.10
C TYR A 55 1.71 -10.55 -9.17
N PHE A 56 2.66 -9.66 -8.90
CA PHE A 56 3.04 -8.62 -9.86
C PHE A 56 3.75 -9.18 -11.09
N LEU A 57 4.53 -10.26 -10.96
CA LEU A 57 5.10 -10.96 -12.11
C LEU A 57 4.01 -11.57 -13.01
N GLN A 58 2.97 -12.16 -12.41
CA GLN A 58 1.83 -12.67 -13.18
C GLN A 58 1.05 -11.55 -13.88
N VAL A 59 0.83 -10.42 -13.20
CA VAL A 59 0.18 -9.25 -13.79
C VAL A 59 1.00 -8.72 -14.98
N ALA A 60 2.30 -8.51 -14.79
CA ALA A 60 3.19 -8.00 -15.85
C ALA A 60 3.27 -8.96 -17.04
N ALA A 61 3.36 -10.26 -16.78
CA ALA A 61 3.38 -11.28 -17.83
C ALA A 61 2.09 -11.28 -18.66
N LYS A 62 0.94 -11.15 -18.00
CA LYS A 62 -0.37 -11.01 -18.66
C LYS A 62 -0.45 -9.74 -19.51
N GLU A 63 0.05 -8.61 -19.01
CA GLU A 63 0.07 -7.34 -19.75
C GLU A 63 0.97 -7.40 -20.99
N LEU A 64 2.09 -8.13 -20.90
CA LEU A 64 3.05 -8.31 -22.00
C LEU A 64 2.73 -9.48 -22.94
N GLY A 65 1.71 -10.30 -22.61
CA GLY A 65 1.37 -11.49 -23.39
C GLY A 65 2.44 -12.58 -23.36
N VAL A 66 3.23 -12.66 -22.28
CA VAL A 66 4.31 -13.64 -22.10
C VAL A 66 4.04 -14.54 -20.89
N GLU A 67 4.83 -15.61 -20.75
CA GLU A 67 4.78 -16.44 -19.54
C GLU A 67 5.35 -15.71 -18.32
N ALA A 68 4.75 -15.98 -17.15
CA ALA A 68 5.20 -15.43 -15.89
C ALA A 68 6.56 -16.04 -15.49
N LYS A 69 7.54 -15.17 -15.21
CA LYS A 69 8.84 -15.60 -14.71
C LYS A 69 8.71 -16.15 -13.29
N ASN A 70 9.44 -17.22 -13.01
CA ASN A 70 9.62 -17.73 -11.66
C ASN A 70 10.83 -17.06 -11.00
N LEU A 71 10.70 -16.70 -9.72
CA LEU A 71 11.81 -16.17 -8.93
C LEU A 71 12.62 -17.33 -8.33
N HIS A 72 13.94 -17.21 -8.39
CA HIS A 72 14.80 -18.11 -7.63
C HIS A 72 14.61 -17.84 -6.12
N PRO A 73 14.68 -18.85 -5.23
CA PRO A 73 14.51 -18.65 -3.79
C PRO A 73 15.45 -17.59 -3.18
N GLU A 74 16.67 -17.50 -3.71
CA GLU A 74 17.64 -16.47 -3.32
C GLU A 74 17.18 -15.07 -3.70
N THR A 75 16.54 -14.91 -4.86
CA THR A 75 15.96 -13.64 -5.30
C THR A 75 14.79 -13.23 -4.42
N GLU A 76 13.91 -14.16 -4.06
CA GLU A 76 12.82 -13.89 -3.10
C GLU A 76 13.38 -13.42 -1.76
N THR A 77 14.42 -14.10 -1.26
CA THR A 77 15.09 -13.74 0.00
C THR A 77 15.73 -12.35 -0.08
N ALA A 78 16.37 -12.02 -1.20
CA ALA A 78 16.96 -10.70 -1.42
C ALA A 78 15.90 -9.59 -1.45
N LEU A 79 14.78 -9.81 -2.13
CA LEU A 79 13.65 -8.88 -2.19
C LEU A 79 13.08 -8.59 -0.79
N THR A 80 12.99 -9.60 0.07
CA THR A 80 12.52 -9.46 1.46
C THR A 80 13.43 -8.57 2.32
N ARG A 81 14.70 -8.41 1.94
CA ARG A 81 15.68 -7.60 2.69
C ARG A 81 15.70 -6.12 2.28
N LEU A 82 15.14 -5.79 1.11
CA LEU A 82 15.11 -4.42 0.60
C LEU A 82 14.27 -3.47 1.49
N PRO A 83 14.55 -2.15 1.46
CA PRO A 83 13.90 -1.18 2.35
C PRO A 83 12.46 -0.79 1.96
N TRP A 84 12.04 -1.03 0.71
CA TRP A 84 10.69 -0.73 0.19
C TRP A 84 10.12 0.66 0.55
N PRO A 85 10.82 1.78 0.23
CA PRO A 85 10.36 3.12 0.57
C PRO A 85 9.02 3.51 -0.10
N GLY A 86 8.75 2.98 -1.29
CA GLY A 86 7.49 3.20 -2.02
C GLY A 86 6.41 2.15 -1.74
N ASN A 87 6.63 1.24 -0.79
CA ASN A 87 5.71 0.14 -0.44
C ASN A 87 5.25 -0.63 -1.70
N VAL A 88 3.94 -0.84 -1.83
CA VAL A 88 3.33 -1.54 -2.96
C VAL A 88 3.46 -0.78 -4.30
N ARG A 89 3.72 0.53 -4.28
CA ARG A 89 3.88 1.32 -5.52
C ARG A 89 5.19 0.99 -6.22
N SER A 90 6.24 0.66 -5.46
CA SER A 90 7.55 0.31 -6.01
C SER A 90 7.54 -0.88 -6.96
N TRP A 91 6.51 -1.74 -6.90
CA TRP A 91 6.36 -2.86 -7.83
C TRP A 91 5.85 -2.47 -9.21
N LYS A 92 5.15 -1.33 -9.33
CA LYS A 92 4.53 -0.89 -10.59
C LYS A 92 5.44 0.01 -11.41
N THR A 93 6.33 0.74 -10.74
CA THR A 93 7.28 1.60 -11.45
C THR A 93 8.34 0.69 -12.06
N PRO A 94 8.56 0.72 -13.39
CA PRO A 94 9.71 0.03 -13.97
C PRO A 94 10.95 0.57 -13.26
N ALA A 95 11.83 -0.33 -12.80
CA ALA A 95 13.17 0.07 -12.39
C ALA A 95 13.74 0.83 -13.59
N ALA A 96 13.95 2.14 -13.44
CA ALA A 96 14.61 2.93 -14.45
C ALA A 96 15.94 2.21 -14.74
N GLY A 97 16.07 1.75 -15.98
CA GLY A 97 17.29 1.11 -16.47
C GLY A 97 18.45 2.08 -16.51
#